data_AF-A0A384DLS9-F1
#
_entry.id   AF-A0A384DLS9-F1
#
_cell.length_a   1.000
_cell.length_b   1.000
_cell.length_c   1.000
_cell.angle_alpha   90.00
_cell.angle_beta   90.00
_cell.angle_gamma   90.00
#
_symmetry.space_group_name_H-M   'P 1'
#
loop_
_entity.id
_entity.type
_entity.pdbx_description
1 polymer ?
#
loop_
_entity_poly.entity_id
_entity_poly.type
_entity_poly.pdbx_seq_one_letter_code
_entity_poly.pdbx_strand_id
1 'polypeptide(L)'
;MAAPIRIRPPGVDPSGRQSYLSGDHPLPQTHSSLHKQPMADQGSGGSRLPLALPPASQGCSSGGGGSSAGNSGLPPPPRNLQGLLQMAITAGSEEPDPPPEPMSEERRQWLQEAMSAAFRGQREEVEQMKNCLRVLSQPIPSLAAEAELAADQQEREGALELLADLCENMDNAADFCQLSGMHLLVGRYLEAGPAGLRWRAAELIGTCSQNVAAIQEQVLGLGALRKLLRLLDRDACDLVRVKALFAISCLVREQEAGLLQFLRLDGFSVLMRAMQQQVQKLKVKSAFLLQNLLVGHPEHKGTLCSMGMVQQLVALIRTEHSPFHEHVLGALCSLVTDFPQGVRECREPELGLEELLRHRCQLLQQHEEYQEELEFCEKLLQTCFSSPTDDSMDR
;
A
#
# COMPACT_ATOMS: atom_id res chain seq x y z
N MET A 1 64.44 -19.66 4.15
CA MET A 1 64.07 -18.43 4.88
C MET A 1 64.37 -17.27 3.96
N ALA A 2 63.38 -16.43 3.62
CA ALA A 2 63.54 -15.39 2.59
C ALA A 2 62.80 -14.10 2.97
N ALA A 3 63.54 -12.98 2.92
CA ALA A 3 63.11 -11.58 2.97
C ALA A 3 64.38 -10.70 2.86
N PRO A 4 64.30 -9.39 2.53
CA PRO A 4 63.30 -8.66 1.75
C PRO A 4 63.92 -7.75 0.67
N ILE A 5 63.15 -7.28 -0.32
CA ILE A 5 63.45 -5.99 -1.01
C ILE A 5 62.16 -5.18 -1.18
N ARG A 6 62.21 -3.91 -0.76
CA ARG A 6 61.19 -2.88 -1.00
C ARG A 6 61.54 -2.09 -2.26
N ILE A 7 60.53 -1.62 -2.99
CA ILE A 7 60.67 -0.49 -3.94
C ILE A 7 59.56 0.53 -3.64
N ARG A 8 59.90 1.83 -3.65
CA ARG A 8 58.97 2.98 -3.57
C ARG A 8 59.09 3.82 -4.86
N PRO A 9 58.05 4.58 -5.24
CA PRO A 9 58.03 5.39 -6.47
C PRO A 9 58.56 6.83 -6.25
N PRO A 10 58.84 7.56 -7.34
CA PRO A 10 58.45 8.98 -7.44
C PRO A 10 58.07 9.44 -8.87
N GLY A 11 57.39 10.58 -9.02
CA GLY A 11 57.44 11.38 -10.27
C GLY A 11 56.18 12.14 -10.69
N VAL A 12 56.16 13.46 -10.45
CA VAL A 12 55.21 14.51 -10.88
C VAL A 12 56.11 15.78 -11.04
N ASP A 13 55.96 16.76 -11.93
CA ASP A 13 54.84 17.37 -12.71
C ASP A 13 55.40 17.86 -14.10
N PRO A 14 55.04 18.99 -14.78
CA PRO A 14 53.80 19.79 -14.89
C PRO A 14 53.42 20.24 -16.35
N SER A 15 52.42 21.13 -16.44
CA SER A 15 52.06 22.08 -17.53
C SER A 15 50.95 21.64 -18.51
N GLY A 16 49.92 22.46 -18.83
CA GLY A 16 49.49 23.75 -18.27
C GLY A 16 49.37 24.90 -19.26
N ARG A 17 48.38 24.87 -20.19
CA ARG A 17 47.83 26.08 -20.84
C ARG A 17 46.46 25.85 -21.50
N GLN A 18 45.72 26.94 -21.67
CA GLN A 18 44.31 27.03 -22.09
C GLN A 18 44.14 27.09 -23.61
N SER A 19 42.93 26.77 -24.09
CA SER A 19 42.40 27.29 -25.35
C SER A 19 40.87 27.49 -25.25
N TYR A 20 40.43 28.75 -25.39
CA TYR A 20 39.04 29.10 -25.70
C TYR A 20 38.77 28.90 -27.20
N LEU A 21 37.53 28.59 -27.60
CA LEU A 21 36.83 29.20 -28.74
C LEU A 21 35.36 28.75 -28.82
N SER A 22 34.51 29.63 -29.37
CA SER A 22 33.04 29.55 -29.39
C SER A 22 32.49 28.82 -30.64
N GLY A 23 31.20 28.46 -30.64
CA GLY A 23 30.50 28.02 -31.87
C GLY A 23 29.11 27.40 -31.68
N ASP A 24 28.10 28.25 -31.58
CA ASP A 24 26.68 28.15 -32.00
C ASP A 24 25.85 26.83 -32.03
N HIS A 25 24.59 27.02 -31.59
CA HIS A 25 23.37 26.18 -31.72
C HIS A 25 22.93 25.94 -33.19
N PRO A 26 21.95 25.04 -33.53
CA PRO A 26 20.72 24.74 -32.75
C PRO A 26 20.16 23.29 -32.75
N LEU A 27 19.04 23.15 -32.03
CA LEU A 27 18.12 22.00 -31.95
C LEU A 27 17.32 21.79 -33.26
N PRO A 28 16.63 20.64 -33.43
CA PRO A 28 15.21 20.54 -33.01
C PRO A 28 14.96 19.28 -32.15
N GLN A 29 14.26 19.29 -31.01
CA GLN A 29 12.87 19.68 -30.74
C GLN A 29 11.82 19.03 -31.66
N THR A 30 11.27 17.89 -31.20
CA THR A 30 9.94 17.39 -31.58
C THR A 30 9.07 17.31 -30.32
N HIS A 31 8.35 18.40 -30.01
CA HIS A 31 7.29 18.39 -29.00
C HIS A 31 5.96 18.00 -29.67
N SER A 32 5.38 16.86 -29.27
CA SER A 32 3.97 16.56 -29.51
C SER A 32 3.16 16.88 -28.24
N SER A 33 2.67 18.12 -28.15
CA SER A 33 1.83 18.55 -27.02
C SER A 33 0.41 17.99 -27.15
N LEU A 34 -0.01 17.18 -26.18
CA LEU A 34 -1.43 16.92 -25.91
C LEU A 34 -1.74 17.34 -24.47
N HIS A 35 -2.60 18.35 -24.32
CA HIS A 35 -3.05 18.84 -23.02
C HIS A 35 -3.79 17.76 -22.23
N LYS A 36 -3.39 17.56 -20.97
CA LYS A 36 -4.32 17.29 -19.87
C LYS A 36 -3.90 18.12 -18.66
N GLN A 37 -4.86 18.88 -18.11
CA GLN A 37 -4.69 19.64 -16.87
C GLN A 37 -4.85 18.72 -15.65
N PRO A 38 -4.28 19.08 -14.48
CA PRO A 38 -4.42 18.30 -13.26
C PRO A 38 -5.81 18.47 -12.64
N MET A 39 -6.29 17.41 -11.98
CA MET A 39 -7.47 17.43 -11.10
C MET A 39 -7.05 16.96 -9.72
N ALA A 40 -7.69 17.53 -8.70
CA ALA A 40 -7.31 17.37 -7.30
C ALA A 40 -7.56 15.95 -6.77
N ASP A 41 -6.72 15.54 -5.82
CA ASP A 41 -6.89 14.31 -5.05
C ASP A 41 -7.88 14.56 -3.91
N GLN A 42 -8.95 13.75 -3.83
CA GLN A 42 -9.94 13.83 -2.75
C GLN A 42 -10.17 12.45 -2.14
N GLY A 43 -9.96 12.38 -0.82
CA GLY A 43 -10.71 11.60 0.16
C GLY A 43 -11.22 10.22 -0.26
N SER A 44 -10.57 9.17 0.24
CA SER A 44 -11.02 7.77 0.18
C SER A 44 -12.33 7.53 0.94
N GLY A 45 -13.47 7.90 0.35
CA GLY A 45 -14.81 7.58 0.82
C GLY A 45 -15.30 6.21 0.32
N GLY A 46 -15.78 5.36 1.24
CA GLY A 46 -16.13 3.97 0.95
C GLY A 46 -17.21 3.79 -0.12
N SER A 47 -16.90 3.02 -1.16
CA SER A 47 -17.80 2.78 -2.29
C SER A 47 -18.89 1.74 -2.00
N ARG A 48 -20.11 2.20 -1.72
CA ARG A 48 -21.33 1.40 -1.95
C ARG A 48 -21.98 1.82 -3.27
N LEU A 49 -22.03 0.92 -4.24
CA LEU A 49 -22.66 1.14 -5.54
C LEU A 49 -24.20 1.29 -5.40
N PRO A 50 -24.82 2.35 -5.93
CA PRO A 50 -26.26 2.42 -6.12
C PRO A 50 -26.63 2.10 -7.57
N LEU A 51 -27.14 0.88 -7.81
CA LEU A 51 -27.78 0.53 -9.08
C LEU A 51 -29.21 1.09 -9.12
N ALA A 52 -29.40 2.20 -9.83
CA ALA A 52 -30.71 2.77 -10.13
C ALA A 52 -30.92 2.82 -11.65
N LEU A 53 -31.95 2.10 -12.14
CA LEU A 53 -32.41 2.20 -13.53
C LEU A 53 -33.44 3.33 -13.68
N PRO A 54 -33.51 4.02 -14.84
CA PRO A 54 -34.36 5.19 -15.01
C PRO A 54 -35.85 4.82 -15.23
N PRO A 55 -36.80 5.72 -14.88
CA PRO A 55 -38.22 5.49 -15.11
C PRO A 55 -38.63 5.74 -16.56
N ALA A 56 -39.52 4.90 -17.10
CA ALA A 56 -40.10 5.10 -18.42
C ALA A 56 -41.21 6.18 -18.39
N SER A 57 -41.20 7.05 -19.39
CA SER A 57 -42.13 8.18 -19.54
C SER A 57 -43.54 7.75 -19.93
N GLN A 58 -44.56 8.19 -19.18
CA GLN A 58 -45.97 8.08 -19.59
C GLN A 58 -46.36 9.21 -20.55
N GLY A 59 -46.92 8.86 -21.72
CA GLY A 59 -47.56 9.79 -22.63
C GLY A 59 -49.08 9.86 -22.38
N CYS A 60 -49.61 11.06 -22.17
CA CYS A 60 -51.04 11.28 -21.94
C CYS A 60 -51.83 11.46 -23.24
N SER A 61 -53.02 10.84 -23.34
CA SER A 61 -54.23 11.31 -24.05
C SER A 61 -55.32 10.21 -24.01
N SER A 62 -56.63 10.43 -24.04
CA SER A 62 -57.49 11.57 -23.64
C SER A 62 -58.94 11.16 -23.97
N GLY A 63 -59.91 11.27 -23.05
CA GLY A 63 -61.33 11.20 -23.46
C GLY A 63 -62.35 10.74 -22.42
N GLY A 64 -63.51 11.44 -22.42
CA GLY A 64 -64.81 10.90 -22.01
C GLY A 64 -65.10 10.83 -20.50
N GLY A 65 -65.90 11.76 -19.99
CA GLY A 65 -66.45 11.66 -18.62
C GLY A 65 -67.76 10.87 -18.58
N GLY A 66 -68.20 10.47 -17.37
CA GLY A 66 -69.60 10.08 -17.15
C GLY A 66 -69.88 8.90 -16.22
N SER A 67 -69.65 9.08 -14.92
CA SER A 67 -70.39 8.44 -13.82
C SER A 67 -70.29 6.92 -13.52
N SER A 68 -70.14 6.67 -12.22
CA SER A 68 -70.60 5.52 -11.41
C SER A 68 -69.70 4.27 -11.23
N ALA A 69 -69.48 3.98 -9.92
CA ALA A 69 -69.08 2.73 -9.27
C ALA A 69 -67.67 2.14 -9.54
N GLY A 70 -66.93 1.84 -8.45
CA GLY A 70 -65.74 0.98 -8.48
C GLY A 70 -64.44 1.60 -7.97
N ASN A 71 -64.35 1.99 -6.69
CA ASN A 71 -63.10 2.46 -6.09
C ASN A 71 -62.19 1.28 -5.69
N SER A 72 -61.50 0.68 -6.68
CA SER A 72 -60.43 -0.31 -6.47
C SER A 72 -59.10 0.39 -6.16
N GLY A 73 -58.98 0.92 -4.94
CA GLY A 73 -57.72 1.48 -4.45
C GLY A 73 -56.67 0.38 -4.20
N LEU A 74 -55.54 0.46 -4.88
CA LEU A 74 -54.33 -0.31 -4.52
C LEU A 74 -53.92 0.03 -3.08
N PRO A 75 -53.60 -0.95 -2.22
CA PRO A 75 -53.23 -0.69 -0.84
C PRO A 75 -51.87 0.05 -0.76
N PRO A 76 -51.68 0.93 0.24
CA PRO A 76 -50.42 1.68 0.39
C PRO A 76 -49.25 0.74 0.75
N PRO A 77 -48.01 1.07 0.34
CA PRO A 77 -46.85 0.22 0.58
C PRO A 77 -46.55 0.08 2.09
N PRO A 78 -46.16 -1.13 2.54
CA PRO A 78 -45.98 -1.43 3.96
C PRO A 78 -44.80 -0.67 4.58
N ARG A 79 -45.03 -0.12 5.78
CA ARG A 79 -44.04 0.69 6.52
C ARG A 79 -43.22 -0.07 7.57
N ASN A 80 -43.40 -1.39 7.66
CA ASN A 80 -42.69 -2.24 8.62
C ASN A 80 -42.42 -3.65 8.02
N LEU A 81 -41.44 -4.34 8.60
CA LEU A 81 -41.05 -5.70 8.17
C LEU A 81 -42.21 -6.71 8.21
N GLN A 82 -43.13 -6.56 9.17
CA GLN A 82 -44.33 -7.41 9.27
C GLN A 82 -45.31 -7.17 8.12
N GLY A 83 -45.52 -5.92 7.69
CA GLY A 83 -46.33 -5.61 6.51
C GLY A 83 -45.68 -6.06 5.21
N LEU A 84 -44.34 -6.01 5.12
CA LEU A 84 -43.58 -6.60 4.01
C LEU A 84 -43.73 -8.13 3.97
N LEU A 85 -43.61 -8.80 5.13
CA LEU A 85 -43.81 -10.23 5.26
C LEU A 85 -45.24 -10.63 4.88
N GLN A 86 -46.24 -9.87 5.34
CA GLN A 86 -47.64 -10.15 5.06
C GLN A 86 -47.99 -9.90 3.59
N MET A 87 -47.40 -8.87 2.97
CA MET A 87 -47.47 -8.65 1.52
C MET A 87 -46.83 -9.80 0.74
N ALA A 88 -45.65 -10.28 1.14
CA ALA A 88 -44.98 -11.43 0.53
C ALA A 88 -45.79 -12.73 0.69
N ILE A 89 -46.42 -12.95 1.86
CA ILE A 89 -47.32 -14.09 2.08
C ILE A 89 -48.53 -14.00 1.16
N THR A 90 -49.20 -12.84 1.05
CA THR A 90 -50.34 -12.69 0.13
C THR A 90 -49.95 -12.82 -1.34
N ALA A 91 -48.79 -12.30 -1.74
CA ALA A 91 -48.27 -12.44 -3.11
C ALA A 91 -47.85 -13.89 -3.44
N GLY A 92 -47.50 -14.70 -2.44
CA GLY A 92 -47.22 -16.13 -2.56
C GLY A 92 -48.39 -17.04 -2.15
N SER A 93 -49.63 -16.52 -2.09
CA SER A 93 -50.83 -17.30 -1.75
C SER A 93 -51.82 -17.46 -2.92
N GLU A 94 -51.51 -16.92 -4.10
CA GLU A 94 -52.29 -17.13 -5.32
C GLU A 94 -51.55 -18.12 -6.24
N GLU A 95 -52.20 -19.28 -6.47
CA GLU A 95 -51.70 -20.45 -7.21
C GLU A 95 -50.47 -21.16 -6.61
N PRO A 96 -50.38 -22.51 -6.70
CA PRO A 96 -49.10 -23.18 -6.55
C PRO A 96 -48.21 -22.79 -7.74
N ASP A 97 -47.00 -22.28 -7.48
CA ASP A 97 -45.99 -22.08 -8.53
C ASP A 97 -45.94 -23.34 -9.42
N PRO A 98 -46.09 -23.21 -10.76
CA PRO A 98 -45.92 -24.34 -11.63
C PRO A 98 -44.52 -24.93 -11.38
N PRO A 99 -44.38 -26.27 -11.30
CA PRO A 99 -43.10 -26.90 -11.00
C PRO A 99 -42.05 -26.33 -11.96
N PRO A 100 -40.90 -25.85 -11.44
CA PRO A 100 -40.02 -24.94 -12.16
C PRO A 100 -39.74 -25.50 -13.55
N GLU A 101 -40.24 -24.80 -14.58
CA GLU A 101 -40.24 -25.34 -15.94
C GLU A 101 -38.82 -25.78 -16.28
N PRO A 102 -38.62 -27.03 -16.73
CA PRO A 102 -37.29 -27.50 -17.09
C PRO A 102 -36.76 -26.55 -18.16
N MET A 103 -35.68 -25.85 -17.82
CA MET A 103 -35.24 -24.69 -18.58
C MET A 103 -35.16 -25.03 -20.07
N SER A 104 -35.71 -24.17 -20.94
CA SER A 104 -35.69 -24.44 -22.38
C SER A 104 -34.26 -24.70 -22.84
N GLU A 105 -34.07 -25.67 -23.74
CA GLU A 105 -32.73 -26.11 -24.13
C GLU A 105 -31.92 -24.96 -24.75
N GLU A 106 -32.57 -23.99 -25.38
CA GLU A 106 -31.99 -22.73 -25.86
C GLU A 106 -31.49 -21.85 -24.69
N ARG A 107 -32.28 -21.67 -23.63
CA ARG A 107 -31.87 -20.92 -22.42
C ARG A 107 -30.77 -21.66 -21.66
N ARG A 108 -30.76 -22.99 -21.70
CA ARG A 108 -29.72 -23.86 -21.15
C ARG A 108 -28.40 -23.68 -21.87
N GLN A 109 -28.43 -23.73 -23.21
CA GLN A 109 -27.26 -23.52 -24.06
C GLN A 109 -26.74 -22.09 -23.90
N TRP A 110 -27.60 -21.08 -23.92
CA TRP A 110 -27.22 -19.68 -23.68
C TRP A 110 -26.56 -19.47 -22.30
N LEU A 111 -27.12 -20.03 -21.21
CA LEU A 111 -26.51 -19.96 -19.88
C LEU A 111 -25.17 -20.70 -19.83
N GLN A 112 -25.08 -21.88 -20.45
CA GLN A 112 -23.86 -22.66 -20.49
C GLN A 112 -22.76 -21.98 -21.33
N GLU A 113 -23.12 -21.32 -22.43
CA GLU A 113 -22.22 -20.49 -23.23
C GLU A 113 -21.76 -19.26 -22.46
N ALA A 114 -22.68 -18.51 -21.84
CA ALA A 114 -22.37 -17.33 -21.03
C ALA A 114 -21.45 -17.67 -19.84
N MET A 115 -21.71 -18.77 -19.13
CA MET A 115 -20.80 -19.30 -18.12
C MET A 115 -19.45 -19.70 -18.73
N SER A 116 -19.43 -20.40 -19.86
CA SER A 116 -18.18 -20.81 -20.51
C SER A 116 -17.34 -19.63 -21.01
N ALA A 117 -17.98 -18.51 -21.36
CA ALA A 117 -17.33 -17.27 -21.76
C ALA A 117 -16.76 -16.53 -20.55
N ALA A 118 -17.54 -16.41 -19.46
CA ALA A 118 -17.10 -15.81 -18.21
C ALA A 118 -15.89 -16.54 -17.61
N PHE A 119 -15.94 -17.88 -17.55
CA PHE A 119 -14.81 -18.69 -17.05
C PHE A 119 -13.68 -18.89 -18.07
N ARG A 120 -13.77 -18.33 -19.28
CA ARG A 120 -12.70 -18.47 -20.29
C ARG A 120 -11.45 -17.67 -19.91
N GLY A 121 -11.63 -16.40 -19.52
CA GLY A 121 -10.54 -15.52 -19.08
C GLY A 121 -9.78 -16.12 -17.90
N GLN A 122 -10.50 -16.47 -16.82
CA GLN A 122 -9.89 -17.08 -15.64
C GLN A 122 -9.11 -18.38 -15.93
N ARG A 123 -9.58 -19.23 -16.86
CA ARG A 123 -8.82 -20.41 -17.28
C ARG A 123 -7.55 -20.06 -18.04
N GLU A 124 -7.60 -19.03 -18.88
CA GLU A 124 -6.44 -18.56 -19.64
C GLU A 124 -5.39 -17.92 -18.71
N GLU A 125 -5.83 -17.10 -17.76
CA GLU A 125 -5.01 -16.49 -16.69
C GLU A 125 -4.30 -17.57 -15.84
N VAL A 126 -5.01 -18.62 -15.43
CA VAL A 126 -4.42 -19.75 -14.69
C VAL A 126 -3.39 -20.54 -15.53
N GLU A 127 -3.60 -20.71 -16.84
CA GLU A 127 -2.59 -21.35 -17.71
C GLU A 127 -1.37 -20.43 -17.94
N GLN A 128 -1.57 -19.11 -18.09
CA GLN A 128 -0.47 -18.14 -18.12
C GLN A 128 0.36 -18.17 -16.83
N MET A 129 -0.31 -18.21 -15.66
CA MET A 129 0.31 -18.34 -14.36
C MET A 129 1.13 -19.63 -14.21
N LYS A 130 0.60 -20.79 -14.65
CA LYS A 130 1.34 -22.06 -14.70
C LYS A 130 2.56 -21.99 -15.63
N ASN A 131 2.45 -21.31 -16.76
CA ASN A 131 3.58 -21.12 -17.68
C ASN A 131 4.68 -20.27 -17.04
N CYS A 132 4.33 -19.16 -16.39
CA CYS A 132 5.28 -18.33 -15.63
C CYS A 132 5.95 -19.11 -14.50
N LEU A 133 5.18 -19.86 -13.71
CA LEU A 133 5.71 -20.74 -12.66
C LEU A 133 6.63 -21.83 -13.21
N ARG A 134 6.39 -22.34 -14.44
CA ARG A 134 7.27 -23.32 -15.10
C ARG A 134 8.63 -22.72 -15.44
N VAL A 135 8.66 -21.49 -15.94
CA VAL A 135 9.91 -20.71 -16.20
C VAL A 135 10.65 -20.48 -14.88
N LEU A 136 9.96 -19.93 -13.88
CA LEU A 136 10.56 -19.63 -12.58
C LEU A 136 11.05 -20.87 -11.82
N SER A 137 10.43 -22.03 -12.06
CA SER A 137 10.86 -23.30 -11.46
C SER A 137 12.13 -23.88 -12.09
N GLN A 138 12.47 -23.55 -13.35
CA GLN A 138 13.69 -24.08 -13.99
C GLN A 138 14.94 -23.77 -13.17
N PRO A 139 15.95 -24.66 -13.11
CA PRO A 139 17.23 -24.34 -12.50
C PRO A 139 17.85 -23.11 -13.20
N ILE A 140 18.58 -22.28 -12.46
CA ILE A 140 19.37 -21.21 -13.06
C ILE A 140 20.57 -21.88 -13.74
N PRO A 141 20.82 -21.64 -15.04
CA PRO A 141 22.00 -22.19 -15.72
C PRO A 141 23.28 -21.72 -15.03
N SER A 142 24.10 -22.62 -14.50
CA SER A 142 25.30 -22.26 -13.72
C SER A 142 26.60 -22.21 -14.52
N LEU A 143 26.58 -22.68 -15.78
CA LEU A 143 27.72 -22.78 -16.68
C LEU A 143 27.44 -22.15 -18.06
N ALA A 144 26.40 -21.31 -18.14
CA ALA A 144 25.99 -20.63 -19.36
C ALA A 144 26.83 -19.38 -19.64
N ALA A 145 26.84 -18.93 -20.89
CA ALA A 145 27.50 -17.67 -21.26
C ALA A 145 26.80 -16.46 -20.63
N GLU A 146 27.51 -15.34 -20.44
CA GLU A 146 26.93 -14.12 -19.84
C GLU A 146 25.67 -13.62 -20.58
N ALA A 147 25.63 -13.76 -21.91
CA ALA A 147 24.47 -13.43 -22.72
C ALA A 147 23.27 -14.37 -22.50
N GLU A 148 23.51 -15.66 -22.25
CA GLU A 148 22.47 -16.65 -21.94
C GLU A 148 21.92 -16.44 -20.52
N LEU A 149 22.80 -16.10 -19.56
CA LEU A 149 22.42 -15.70 -18.20
C LEU A 149 21.56 -14.44 -18.19
N ALA A 150 21.92 -13.44 -19.00
CA ALA A 150 21.13 -12.21 -19.14
C ALA A 150 19.75 -12.48 -19.77
N ALA A 151 19.67 -13.39 -20.76
CA ALA A 151 18.41 -13.80 -21.36
C ALA A 151 17.50 -14.58 -20.38
N ASP A 152 18.05 -15.56 -19.65
CA ASP A 152 17.34 -16.30 -18.59
C ASP A 152 16.85 -15.37 -17.47
N GLN A 153 17.67 -14.39 -17.06
CA GLN A 153 17.25 -13.37 -16.10
C GLN A 153 16.08 -12.53 -16.65
N GLN A 154 16.16 -12.05 -17.89
CA GLN A 154 15.10 -11.25 -18.51
C GLN A 154 13.78 -12.02 -18.65
N GLU A 155 13.84 -13.31 -19.00
CA GLU A 155 12.66 -14.19 -19.07
C GLU A 155 12.00 -14.36 -17.69
N ARG A 156 12.80 -14.57 -16.64
CA ARG A 156 12.33 -14.65 -15.26
C ARG A 156 11.79 -13.32 -14.73
N GLU A 157 12.39 -12.19 -15.13
CA GLU A 157 11.91 -10.85 -14.77
C GLU A 157 10.53 -10.59 -15.39
N GLY A 158 10.35 -10.86 -16.69
CA GLY A 158 9.06 -10.74 -17.36
C GLY A 158 8.00 -11.71 -16.82
N ALA A 159 8.39 -12.93 -16.44
CA ALA A 159 7.48 -13.88 -15.79
C ALA A 159 7.03 -13.40 -14.40
N LEU A 160 7.87 -12.68 -13.64
CA LEU A 160 7.47 -12.08 -12.36
C LEU A 160 6.58 -10.84 -12.54
N GLU A 161 6.80 -10.04 -13.59
CA GLU A 161 5.93 -8.91 -13.95
C GLU A 161 4.53 -9.38 -14.34
N LEU A 162 4.42 -10.33 -15.28
CA LEU A 162 3.12 -10.88 -15.69
C LEU A 162 2.38 -11.56 -14.52
N LEU A 163 3.10 -12.21 -13.59
CA LEU A 163 2.49 -12.73 -12.38
C LEU A 163 2.00 -11.63 -11.43
N ALA A 164 2.68 -10.48 -11.35
CA ALA A 164 2.22 -9.34 -10.55
C ALA A 164 0.93 -8.75 -11.12
N ASP A 165 0.88 -8.52 -12.43
CA ASP A 165 -0.31 -8.04 -13.14
C ASP A 165 -1.51 -8.99 -12.93
N LEU A 166 -1.30 -10.30 -13.09
CA LEU A 166 -2.35 -11.30 -12.86
C LEU A 166 -2.81 -11.35 -11.39
N CYS A 167 -1.89 -11.20 -10.44
CA CYS A 167 -2.17 -11.28 -9.01
C CYS A 167 -2.70 -9.98 -8.38
N GLU A 168 -2.91 -8.90 -9.16
CA GLU A 168 -3.74 -7.77 -8.71
C GLU A 168 -5.19 -8.24 -8.43
N ASN A 169 -5.65 -9.30 -9.11
CA ASN A 169 -6.89 -9.99 -8.77
C ASN A 169 -6.68 -10.95 -7.59
N MET A 170 -7.51 -10.81 -6.55
CA MET A 170 -7.51 -11.65 -5.35
C MET A 170 -7.70 -13.14 -5.64
N ASP A 171 -8.54 -13.50 -6.62
CA ASP A 171 -8.76 -14.91 -6.98
C ASP A 171 -7.49 -15.52 -7.58
N ASN A 172 -6.82 -14.79 -8.46
CA ASN A 172 -5.55 -15.20 -9.06
C ASN A 172 -4.43 -15.26 -8.02
N ALA A 173 -4.39 -14.33 -7.06
CA ALA A 173 -3.45 -14.39 -5.94
C ALA A 173 -3.66 -15.65 -5.07
N ALA A 174 -4.91 -16.09 -4.90
CA ALA A 174 -5.23 -17.34 -4.21
C ALA A 174 -4.79 -18.57 -5.02
N ASP A 175 -5.07 -18.61 -6.34
CA ASP A 175 -4.62 -19.68 -7.23
C ASP A 175 -3.08 -19.76 -7.30
N PHE A 176 -2.39 -18.63 -7.33
CA PHE A 176 -0.92 -18.57 -7.25
C PHE A 176 -0.37 -19.20 -5.96
N CYS A 177 -1.06 -18.99 -4.85
CA CYS A 177 -0.73 -19.59 -3.56
C CYS A 177 -1.00 -21.10 -3.53
N GLN A 178 -2.10 -21.57 -4.15
CA GLN A 178 -2.40 -23.01 -4.32
C GLN A 178 -1.38 -23.71 -5.22
N LEU A 179 -0.95 -23.07 -6.31
CA LEU A 179 0.12 -23.55 -7.20
C LEU A 179 1.52 -23.50 -6.57
N SER A 180 1.62 -23.24 -5.27
CA SER A 180 2.86 -23.14 -4.50
C SER A 180 3.83 -22.03 -4.97
N GLY A 181 3.35 -21.06 -5.75
CA GLY A 181 4.14 -19.93 -6.23
C GLY A 181 4.79 -19.15 -5.08
N MET A 182 4.06 -18.97 -3.98
CA MET A 182 4.57 -18.29 -2.79
C MET A 182 5.78 -19.00 -2.15
N HIS A 183 5.81 -20.33 -2.15
CA HIS A 183 6.95 -21.11 -1.67
C HIS A 183 8.19 -20.87 -2.53
N LEU A 184 8.01 -20.76 -3.86
CA LEU A 184 9.08 -20.48 -4.80
C LEU A 184 9.65 -19.05 -4.60
N LEU A 185 8.79 -18.05 -4.40
CA LEU A 185 9.25 -16.68 -4.16
C LEU A 185 10.06 -16.55 -2.87
N VAL A 186 9.50 -17.04 -1.76
CA VAL A 186 10.11 -16.91 -0.42
C VAL A 186 11.36 -17.80 -0.29
N GLY A 187 11.32 -19.00 -0.88
CA GLY A 187 12.42 -19.98 -0.81
C GLY A 187 13.61 -19.65 -1.72
N ARG A 188 13.38 -19.04 -2.89
CA ARG A 188 14.40 -18.86 -3.93
C ARG A 188 14.61 -17.41 -4.36
N TYR A 189 13.54 -16.67 -4.65
CA TYR A 189 13.67 -15.38 -5.35
C TYR A 189 13.97 -14.19 -4.43
N LEU A 190 13.52 -14.19 -3.17
CA LEU A 190 13.92 -13.17 -2.19
C LEU A 190 15.43 -13.17 -1.89
N GLU A 191 16.14 -14.27 -2.14
CA GLU A 191 17.59 -14.41 -1.93
C GLU A 191 18.34 -14.62 -3.26
N ALA A 192 17.71 -14.28 -4.41
CA ALA A 192 18.34 -14.35 -5.72
C ALA A 192 19.54 -13.39 -5.85
N GLY A 193 20.54 -13.77 -6.65
CA GLY A 193 21.72 -12.93 -6.91
C GLY A 193 21.40 -11.60 -7.61
N PRO A 194 20.62 -11.59 -8.72
CA PRO A 194 20.21 -10.35 -9.37
C PRO A 194 19.21 -9.55 -8.54
N ALA A 195 19.46 -8.25 -8.36
CA ALA A 195 18.54 -7.34 -7.68
C ALA A 195 17.18 -7.25 -8.39
N GLY A 196 17.18 -7.33 -9.74
CA GLY A 196 15.99 -7.31 -10.59
C GLY A 196 14.96 -8.39 -10.25
N LEU A 197 15.43 -9.57 -9.84
CA LEU A 197 14.59 -10.67 -9.38
C LEU A 197 14.12 -10.47 -7.93
N ARG A 198 14.99 -9.95 -7.04
CA ARG A 198 14.65 -9.73 -5.63
C ARG A 198 13.53 -8.70 -5.44
N TRP A 199 13.57 -7.56 -6.14
CA TRP A 199 12.54 -6.53 -5.96
C TRP A 199 11.19 -6.94 -6.55
N ARG A 200 11.17 -7.62 -7.70
CA ARG A 200 9.94 -8.15 -8.31
C ARG A 200 9.30 -9.25 -7.47
N ALA A 201 10.11 -10.13 -6.87
CA ALA A 201 9.60 -11.14 -5.94
C ALA A 201 9.03 -10.52 -4.66
N ALA A 202 9.68 -9.48 -4.12
CA ALA A 202 9.13 -8.74 -2.98
C ALA A 202 7.83 -8.00 -3.36
N GLU A 203 7.76 -7.41 -4.55
CA GLU A 203 6.54 -6.79 -5.08
C GLU A 203 5.39 -7.78 -5.20
N LEU A 204 5.58 -8.90 -5.89
CA LEU A 204 4.56 -9.93 -6.07
C LEU A 204 4.06 -10.49 -4.72
N ILE A 205 4.95 -10.69 -3.73
CA ILE A 205 4.53 -11.04 -2.36
C ILE A 205 3.64 -9.95 -1.76
N GLY A 206 4.00 -8.67 -1.94
CA GLY A 206 3.22 -7.53 -1.47
C GLY A 206 1.85 -7.44 -2.14
N THR A 207 1.76 -7.62 -3.46
CA THR A 207 0.52 -7.62 -4.23
C THR A 207 -0.41 -8.74 -3.79
N CYS A 208 0.05 -10.00 -3.76
CA CYS A 208 -0.78 -11.13 -3.35
C CYS A 208 -1.29 -11.04 -1.90
N SER A 209 -0.52 -10.42 -0.99
CA SER A 209 -0.86 -10.36 0.44
C SER A 209 -1.61 -9.08 0.85
N GLN A 210 -1.81 -8.12 -0.06
CA GLN A 210 -2.43 -6.85 0.27
C GLN A 210 -3.90 -7.02 0.67
N ASN A 211 -4.19 -6.83 1.96
CA ASN A 211 -5.53 -6.94 2.56
C ASN A 211 -6.16 -8.36 2.47
N VAL A 212 -5.36 -9.42 2.30
CA VAL A 212 -5.86 -10.82 2.22
C VAL A 212 -5.28 -11.68 3.34
N ALA A 213 -6.00 -11.76 4.47
CA ALA A 213 -5.56 -12.44 5.70
C ALA A 213 -5.02 -13.87 5.48
N ALA A 214 -5.72 -14.70 4.71
CA ALA A 214 -5.27 -16.09 4.43
C ALA A 214 -3.91 -16.14 3.71
N ILE A 215 -3.65 -15.22 2.78
CA ILE A 215 -2.36 -15.15 2.06
C ILE A 215 -1.30 -14.53 2.97
N GLN A 216 -1.63 -13.50 3.76
CA GLN A 216 -0.72 -12.94 4.76
C GLN A 216 -0.24 -14.03 5.74
N GLU A 217 -1.14 -14.83 6.32
CA GLU A 217 -0.81 -15.95 7.21
C GLU A 217 0.11 -16.98 6.55
N GLN A 218 -0.19 -17.39 5.31
CA GLN A 218 0.67 -18.31 4.55
C GLN A 218 2.09 -17.73 4.36
N VAL A 219 2.19 -16.47 3.92
CA VAL A 219 3.48 -15.79 3.69
C VAL A 219 4.29 -15.63 4.99
N LEU A 220 3.63 -15.29 6.09
CA LEU A 220 4.24 -15.21 7.42
C LEU A 220 4.73 -16.58 7.90
N GLY A 221 3.94 -17.63 7.69
CA GLY A 221 4.26 -19.03 7.99
C GLY A 221 5.48 -19.55 7.21
N LEU A 222 5.69 -19.09 5.98
CA LEU A 222 6.90 -19.36 5.18
C LEU A 222 8.14 -18.59 5.66
N GLY A 223 8.02 -17.75 6.68
CA GLY A 223 9.12 -16.98 7.25
C GLY A 223 9.58 -15.80 6.39
N ALA A 224 8.77 -15.36 5.42
CA ALA A 224 9.10 -14.30 4.48
C ALA A 224 9.51 -12.99 5.19
N LEU A 225 8.82 -12.64 6.27
CA LEU A 225 9.05 -11.39 7.02
C LEU A 225 10.51 -11.21 7.48
N ARG A 226 11.19 -12.31 7.88
CA ARG A 226 12.62 -12.27 8.25
C ARG A 226 13.53 -12.00 7.06
N LYS A 227 13.20 -12.54 5.87
CA LYS A 227 13.95 -12.27 4.64
C LYS A 227 13.73 -10.84 4.17
N LEU A 228 12.47 -10.37 4.16
CA LEU A 228 12.10 -9.01 3.79
C LEU A 228 12.75 -7.95 4.69
N LEU A 229 12.74 -8.14 6.02
CA LEU A 229 13.43 -7.24 6.96
C LEU A 229 14.94 -7.19 6.70
N ARG A 230 15.57 -8.31 6.36
CA ARG A 230 16.99 -8.35 5.98
C ARG A 230 17.27 -7.56 4.70
N LEU A 231 16.39 -7.66 3.69
CA LEU A 231 16.51 -6.91 2.44
C LEU A 231 16.36 -5.40 2.69
N LEU A 232 15.35 -4.99 3.47
CA LEU A 232 15.13 -3.59 3.86
C LEU A 232 16.36 -2.99 4.58
N ASP A 233 16.96 -3.75 5.50
CA ASP A 233 18.08 -3.30 6.32
C ASP A 233 19.43 -3.30 5.58
N ARG A 234 19.65 -4.23 4.62
CA ARG A 234 21.00 -4.54 4.09
C ARG A 234 21.16 -4.67 2.57
N ASP A 235 20.11 -4.60 1.76
CA ASP A 235 20.29 -4.69 0.30
C ASP A 235 21.01 -3.43 -0.25
N ALA A 236 21.88 -3.64 -1.23
CA ALA A 236 22.59 -2.55 -1.91
C ALA A 236 21.72 -1.80 -2.93
N CYS A 237 20.60 -2.38 -3.36
CA CYS A 237 19.68 -1.78 -4.32
C CYS A 237 18.48 -1.16 -3.59
N ASP A 238 18.37 0.17 -3.65
CA ASP A 238 17.27 0.91 -3.01
C ASP A 238 15.88 0.48 -3.48
N LEU A 239 15.73 0.05 -4.74
CA LEU A 239 14.47 -0.48 -5.25
C LEU A 239 14.05 -1.78 -4.54
N VAL A 240 15.01 -2.68 -4.24
CA VAL A 240 14.76 -3.88 -3.43
C VAL A 240 14.32 -3.49 -2.03
N ARG A 241 14.97 -2.50 -1.40
CA ARG A 241 14.60 -2.00 -0.06
C ARG A 241 13.18 -1.43 -0.05
N VAL A 242 12.82 -0.64 -1.06
CA VAL A 242 11.48 -0.02 -1.20
C VAL A 242 10.39 -1.08 -1.43
N LYS A 243 10.62 -2.08 -2.30
CA LYS A 243 9.64 -3.16 -2.53
C LYS A 243 9.57 -4.14 -1.36
N ALA A 244 10.67 -4.39 -0.64
CA ALA A 244 10.66 -5.15 0.60
C ALA A 244 9.85 -4.44 1.70
N LEU A 245 9.97 -3.11 1.84
CA LEU A 245 9.14 -2.32 2.76
C LEU A 245 7.65 -2.34 2.38
N PHE A 246 7.33 -2.29 1.08
CA PHE A 246 5.95 -2.49 0.61
C PHE A 246 5.40 -3.86 1.03
N ALA A 247 6.14 -4.94 0.77
CA ALA A 247 5.74 -6.29 1.18
C ALA A 247 5.57 -6.42 2.70
N ILE A 248 6.48 -5.85 3.50
CA ILE A 248 6.34 -5.78 4.97
C ILE A 248 5.05 -5.08 5.35
N SER A 249 4.78 -3.91 4.76
CA SER A 249 3.56 -3.13 5.02
C SER A 249 2.29 -3.94 4.72
N CYS A 250 2.26 -4.70 3.62
CA CYS A 250 1.13 -5.60 3.28
C CYS A 250 0.97 -6.78 4.26
N LEU A 251 2.02 -7.20 4.97
CA LEU A 251 2.01 -8.36 5.87
C LEU A 251 1.80 -8.03 7.36
N VAL A 252 1.93 -6.76 7.76
CA VAL A 252 1.82 -6.33 9.16
C VAL A 252 0.63 -5.41 9.44
N ARG A 253 0.05 -4.78 8.41
CA ARG A 253 -1.18 -3.98 8.54
C ARG A 253 -2.40 -4.89 8.54
N GLU A 254 -3.36 -4.61 9.42
CA GLU A 254 -4.58 -5.41 9.63
C GLU A 254 -4.31 -6.90 9.98
N GLN A 255 -3.10 -7.25 10.44
CA GLN A 255 -2.68 -8.64 10.68
C GLN A 255 -1.85 -8.76 11.98
N GLU A 256 -2.54 -9.02 13.09
CA GLU A 256 -1.95 -9.07 14.45
C GLU A 256 -0.79 -10.08 14.56
N ALA A 257 -0.94 -11.29 14.01
CA ALA A 257 0.12 -12.30 14.03
C ALA A 257 1.40 -11.85 13.27
N GLY A 258 1.22 -11.06 12.21
CA GLY A 258 2.30 -10.46 11.42
C GLY A 258 3.01 -9.34 12.17
N LEU A 259 2.25 -8.45 12.83
CA LEU A 259 2.80 -7.42 13.70
C LEU A 259 3.57 -8.01 14.88
N LEU A 260 3.01 -9.00 15.58
CA LEU A 260 3.70 -9.70 16.66
C LEU A 260 5.00 -10.38 16.18
N GLN A 261 5.04 -10.89 14.94
CA GLN A 261 6.28 -11.41 14.34
C GLN A 261 7.27 -10.30 13.97
N PHE A 262 6.80 -9.16 13.47
CA PHE A 262 7.60 -7.97 13.17
C PHE A 262 8.30 -7.43 14.42
N LEU A 263 7.58 -7.32 15.54
CA LEU A 263 8.13 -6.96 16.86
C LEU A 263 9.22 -7.93 17.32
N ARG A 264 8.96 -9.24 17.27
CA ARG A 264 9.94 -10.29 17.63
C ARG A 264 11.18 -10.31 16.74
N LEU A 265 11.14 -9.67 15.56
CA LEU A 265 12.24 -9.56 14.62
C LEU A 265 12.92 -8.17 14.63
N ASP A 266 12.68 -7.36 15.67
CA ASP A 266 13.25 -6.01 15.82
C ASP A 266 12.85 -5.05 14.67
N GLY A 267 11.64 -5.25 14.14
CA GLY A 267 11.13 -4.56 12.95
C GLY A 267 11.09 -3.04 13.09
N PHE A 268 10.75 -2.51 14.27
CA PHE A 268 10.77 -1.06 14.50
C PHE A 268 12.17 -0.46 14.39
N SER A 269 13.21 -1.14 14.85
CA SER A 269 14.59 -0.66 14.70
C SER A 269 15.07 -0.69 13.24
N VAL A 270 14.62 -1.69 12.46
CA VAL A 270 14.84 -1.72 10.99
C VAL A 270 14.12 -0.53 10.33
N LEU A 271 12.87 -0.27 10.72
CA LEU A 271 12.06 0.85 10.20
C LEU A 271 12.68 2.21 10.54
N MET A 272 13.24 2.35 11.75
CA MET A 272 14.01 3.52 12.17
C MET A 272 15.25 3.75 11.30
N ARG A 273 16.07 2.71 11.09
CA ARG A 273 17.25 2.81 10.22
C ARG A 273 16.86 3.14 8.78
N ALA A 274 15.71 2.66 8.31
CA ALA A 274 15.16 2.99 7.00
C ALA A 274 14.77 4.48 6.86
N MET A 275 14.16 5.10 7.88
CA MET A 275 13.88 6.55 7.92
C MET A 275 15.13 7.43 7.98
N GLN A 276 16.25 6.89 8.47
CA GLN A 276 17.53 7.60 8.52
C GLN A 276 18.35 7.50 7.23
N GLN A 277 17.95 6.67 6.26
CA GLN A 277 18.61 6.59 4.94
C GLN A 277 18.35 7.83 4.10
N GLN A 278 19.24 8.17 3.17
CA GLN A 278 19.06 9.30 2.23
C GLN A 278 18.03 9.04 1.10
N VAL A 279 17.29 7.93 1.15
CA VAL A 279 16.33 7.51 0.12
C VAL A 279 14.94 8.01 0.47
N GLN A 280 14.51 9.13 -0.13
CA GLN A 280 13.24 9.80 0.23
C GLN A 280 12.01 8.88 0.16
N LYS A 281 11.89 8.04 -0.89
CA LYS A 281 10.79 7.05 -1.02
C LYS A 281 10.77 6.04 0.13
N LEU A 282 11.93 5.72 0.71
CA LEU A 282 12.04 4.82 1.85
C LEU A 282 11.65 5.53 3.15
N LYS A 283 12.09 6.79 3.34
CA LYS A 283 11.71 7.62 4.49
C LYS A 283 10.18 7.75 4.61
N VAL A 284 9.53 8.25 3.56
CA VAL A 284 8.08 8.49 3.52
C VAL A 284 7.31 7.21 3.82
N LYS A 285 7.59 6.11 3.11
CA LYS A 285 6.91 4.83 3.33
C LYS A 285 7.16 4.24 4.72
N SER A 286 8.33 4.47 5.32
CA SER A 286 8.65 3.97 6.66
C SER A 286 7.93 4.77 7.74
N ALA A 287 7.90 6.10 7.61
CA ALA A 287 7.15 6.97 8.52
C ALA A 287 5.64 6.72 8.44
N PHE A 288 5.09 6.59 7.22
CA PHE A 288 3.70 6.23 6.99
C PHE A 288 3.33 4.89 7.64
N LEU A 289 4.17 3.86 7.50
CA LEU A 289 3.94 2.55 8.14
C LEU A 289 3.98 2.67 9.67
N LEU A 290 4.94 3.42 10.23
CA LEU A 290 5.02 3.66 11.67
C LEU A 290 3.77 4.38 12.21
N GLN A 291 3.30 5.41 11.51
CA GLN A 291 2.08 6.14 11.84
C GLN A 291 0.85 5.22 11.80
N ASN A 292 0.69 4.41 10.74
CA ASN A 292 -0.39 3.43 10.62
C ASN A 292 -0.39 2.44 11.80
N LEU A 293 0.78 1.87 12.12
CA LEU A 293 0.92 0.91 13.23
C LEU A 293 0.62 1.56 14.59
N LEU A 294 1.02 2.81 14.81
CA LEU A 294 0.75 3.55 16.04
C LEU A 294 -0.72 3.94 16.23
N VAL A 295 -1.46 4.11 15.13
CA VAL A 295 -2.91 4.37 15.14
C VAL A 295 -3.68 3.08 15.41
N GLY A 296 -3.32 1.97 14.75
CA GLY A 296 -4.00 0.68 14.92
C GLY A 296 -3.67 -0.03 16.24
N HIS A 297 -2.45 0.13 16.76
CA HIS A 297 -1.90 -0.66 17.88
C HIS A 297 -1.34 0.21 19.01
N PRO A 298 -2.20 0.94 19.76
CA PRO A 298 -1.78 1.82 20.85
C PRO A 298 -1.05 1.09 21.99
N GLU A 299 -1.22 -0.23 22.13
CA GLU A 299 -0.53 -1.10 23.08
C GLU A 299 1.00 -1.08 22.92
N HIS A 300 1.53 -0.72 21.74
CA HIS A 300 2.97 -0.70 21.48
C HIS A 300 3.65 0.66 21.77
N LYS A 301 2.87 1.72 22.10
CA LYS A 301 3.41 3.05 22.42
C LYS A 301 4.47 3.02 23.52
N GLY A 302 4.24 2.25 24.59
CA GLY A 302 5.16 2.15 25.72
C GLY A 302 6.49 1.46 25.39
N THR A 303 6.46 0.39 24.58
CA THR A 303 7.67 -0.26 24.07
C THR A 303 8.47 0.70 23.19
N LEU A 304 7.79 1.43 22.29
CA LEU A 304 8.41 2.38 21.38
C LEU A 304 9.08 3.56 22.11
N CYS A 305 8.38 4.18 23.06
CA CYS A 305 8.94 5.22 23.93
C CYS A 305 10.18 4.69 24.68
N SER A 306 10.08 3.50 25.28
CA SER A 306 11.20 2.85 25.99
C SER A 306 12.40 2.48 25.09
N MET A 307 12.20 2.36 23.77
CA MET A 307 13.26 2.19 22.78
C MET A 307 13.89 3.51 22.31
N GLY A 308 13.44 4.66 22.84
CA GLY A 308 13.90 5.99 22.46
C GLY A 308 13.28 6.51 21.15
N MET A 309 12.11 6.01 20.75
CA MET A 309 11.45 6.39 19.49
C MET A 309 11.19 7.91 19.41
N VAL A 310 10.79 8.54 20.50
CA VAL A 310 10.50 9.99 20.58
C VAL A 310 11.73 10.81 20.18
N GLN A 311 12.90 10.51 20.78
CA GLN A 311 14.16 11.20 20.52
C GLN A 311 14.59 11.06 19.06
N GLN A 312 14.35 9.89 18.45
CA GLN A 312 14.67 9.66 17.05
C GLN A 312 13.72 10.39 16.09
N LEU A 313 12.40 10.41 16.37
CA LEU A 313 11.44 11.17 15.57
C LEU A 313 11.72 12.68 15.63
N VAL A 314 12.06 13.21 16.81
CA VAL A 314 12.46 14.62 16.97
C VAL A 314 13.78 14.92 16.25
N ALA A 315 14.73 13.99 16.22
CA ALA A 315 15.94 14.13 15.41
C ALA A 315 15.63 14.18 13.90
N LEU A 316 14.61 13.46 13.41
CA LEU A 316 14.15 13.54 12.03
C LEU A 316 13.47 14.90 11.73
N ILE A 317 12.65 15.43 12.65
CA ILE A 317 11.97 16.73 12.48
C ILE A 317 12.95 17.90 12.32
N ARG A 318 14.16 17.79 12.89
CA ARG A 318 15.24 18.78 12.74
C ARG A 318 15.95 18.75 11.36
N THR A 319 15.62 17.82 10.48
CA THR A 319 16.21 17.75 9.13
C THR A 319 15.46 18.65 8.13
N GLU A 320 15.94 18.72 6.89
CA GLU A 320 15.37 19.57 5.84
C GLU A 320 13.89 19.26 5.58
N HIS A 321 13.03 20.28 5.67
CA HIS A 321 11.58 20.14 5.55
C HIS A 321 11.17 19.56 4.19
N SER A 322 10.19 18.67 4.23
CA SER A 322 9.64 17.93 3.09
C SER A 322 8.47 17.05 3.57
N PRO A 323 7.58 16.58 2.68
CA PRO A 323 6.32 15.89 3.04
C PRO A 323 6.45 14.65 3.95
N PHE A 324 7.63 14.05 4.12
CA PHE A 324 7.79 12.96 5.11
C PHE A 324 7.54 13.42 6.55
N HIS A 325 7.68 14.72 6.83
CA HIS A 325 7.53 15.30 8.16
C HIS A 325 6.12 15.18 8.72
N GLU A 326 5.11 15.33 7.88
CA GLU A 326 3.69 15.11 8.20
C GLU A 326 3.49 13.74 8.86
N HIS A 327 3.99 12.66 8.26
CA HIS A 327 3.90 11.31 8.85
C HIS A 327 4.73 11.13 10.13
N VAL A 328 5.90 11.80 10.23
CA VAL A 328 6.75 11.76 11.45
C VAL A 328 6.09 12.47 12.62
N LEU A 329 5.47 13.63 12.37
CA LEU A 329 4.71 14.40 13.34
C LEU A 329 3.39 13.71 13.69
N GLY A 330 2.73 13.07 12.73
CA GLY A 330 1.57 12.21 12.96
C GLY A 330 1.90 11.00 13.85
N ALA A 331 3.03 10.32 13.60
CA ALA A 331 3.52 9.25 14.47
C ALA A 331 3.84 9.75 15.89
N LEU A 332 4.50 10.91 16.01
CA LEU A 332 4.79 11.53 17.31
C LEU A 332 3.51 11.95 18.04
N CYS A 333 2.51 12.47 17.30
CA CYS A 333 1.19 12.82 17.84
C CYS A 333 0.46 11.58 18.39
N SER A 334 0.53 10.45 17.67
CA SER A 334 -0.01 9.18 18.16
C SER A 334 0.72 8.67 19.41
N LEU A 335 2.04 8.85 19.53
CA LEU A 335 2.81 8.49 20.72
C LEU A 335 2.46 9.31 21.98
N VAL A 336 2.03 10.57 21.85
CA VAL A 336 1.62 11.40 23.01
C VAL A 336 0.13 11.31 23.34
N THR A 337 -0.72 11.03 22.35
CA THR A 337 -2.19 10.98 22.54
C THR A 337 -2.54 9.88 23.55
N ASP A 338 -3.20 10.28 24.65
CA ASP A 338 -3.60 9.44 25.79
C ASP A 338 -2.46 8.66 26.46
N PHE A 339 -1.20 9.12 26.31
CA PHE A 339 -0.03 8.38 26.79
C PHE A 339 0.98 9.26 27.57
N PRO A 340 0.88 9.33 28.91
CA PRO A 340 1.71 10.22 29.73
C PRO A 340 3.22 9.99 29.68
N GLN A 341 3.70 8.79 29.31
CA GLN A 341 5.14 8.58 29.10
C GLN A 341 5.62 9.30 27.83
N GLY A 342 4.88 9.23 26.72
CA GLY A 342 5.22 9.96 25.50
C GLY A 342 5.24 11.48 25.73
N VAL A 343 4.27 12.01 26.48
CA VAL A 343 4.25 13.44 26.89
C VAL A 343 5.49 13.81 27.71
N ARG A 344 5.93 12.96 28.66
CA ARG A 344 7.16 13.21 29.44
C ARG A 344 8.40 13.22 28.55
N GLU A 345 8.57 12.23 27.68
CA GLU A 345 9.71 12.16 26.76
C GLU A 345 9.76 13.34 25.77
N CYS A 346 8.60 13.84 25.34
CA CYS A 346 8.49 15.07 24.55
C CYS A 346 8.85 16.35 25.33
N ARG A 347 8.64 16.36 26.65
CA ARG A 347 8.95 17.50 27.55
C ARG A 347 10.42 17.56 28.00
N GLU A 348 11.25 16.58 27.66
CA GLU A 348 12.65 16.56 28.05
C GLU A 348 13.41 17.80 27.50
N PRO A 349 14.06 18.61 28.36
CA PRO A 349 14.69 19.88 27.94
C PRO A 349 15.75 19.69 26.84
N GLU A 350 16.44 18.55 26.83
CA GLU A 350 17.46 18.20 25.84
C GLU A 350 16.90 18.04 24.41
N LEU A 351 15.59 17.82 24.27
CA LEU A 351 14.92 17.71 22.97
C LEU A 351 14.54 19.08 22.38
N GLY A 352 14.38 20.13 23.19
CA GLY A 352 14.00 21.46 22.71
C GLY A 352 12.76 21.47 21.80
N LEU A 353 11.85 20.51 21.99
CA LEU A 353 10.78 20.21 21.03
C LEU A 353 9.77 21.35 20.92
N GLU A 354 9.51 22.09 22.00
CA GLU A 354 8.58 23.22 21.99
C GLU A 354 9.03 24.32 21.00
N GLU A 355 10.30 24.73 21.06
CA GLU A 355 10.86 25.75 20.16
C GLU A 355 10.84 25.25 18.70
N LEU A 356 11.21 23.99 18.49
CA LEU A 356 11.19 23.35 17.17
C LEU A 356 9.78 23.33 16.54
N LEU A 357 8.76 22.96 17.31
CA LEU A 357 7.37 22.94 16.85
C LEU A 357 6.83 24.36 16.64
N ARG A 358 7.12 25.33 17.53
CA ARG A 358 6.71 26.73 17.35
C ARG A 358 7.31 27.34 16.08
N HIS A 359 8.58 27.07 15.80
CA HIS A 359 9.23 27.49 14.54
C HIS A 359 8.62 26.78 13.32
N ARG A 360 8.30 25.48 13.43
CA ARG A 360 7.62 24.74 12.35
C ARG A 360 6.22 25.29 12.06
N CYS A 361 5.40 25.55 13.07
CA CYS A 361 4.08 26.19 12.89
C CYS A 361 4.17 27.50 12.12
N GLN A 362 5.14 28.38 12.47
CA GLN A 362 5.34 29.66 11.77
C GLN A 362 5.73 29.48 10.29
N LEU A 363 6.53 28.45 9.97
CA LEU A 363 6.91 28.13 8.59
C LEU A 363 5.70 27.62 7.78
N LEU A 364 4.86 26.76 8.36
CA LEU A 364 3.76 26.11 7.64
C LEU A 364 2.50 26.98 7.52
N GLN A 365 2.36 28.05 8.33
CA GLN A 365 1.13 28.84 8.46
C GLN A 365 0.62 29.50 7.16
N GLN A 366 1.46 29.58 6.11
CA GLN A 366 1.11 30.17 4.80
C GLN A 366 1.01 29.13 3.68
N HIS A 367 1.17 27.84 3.98
CA HIS A 367 1.25 26.74 3.03
C HIS A 367 0.08 25.77 3.24
N GLU A 368 -0.99 25.93 2.45
CA GLU A 368 -2.16 25.05 2.48
C GLU A 368 -1.79 23.58 2.21
N GLU A 369 -0.72 23.34 1.44
CA GLU A 369 -0.20 22.00 1.14
C GLU A 369 0.39 21.25 2.36
N TYR A 370 0.57 21.92 3.50
CA TYR A 370 1.08 21.32 4.74
C TYR A 370 0.10 21.45 5.93
N GLN A 371 -1.19 21.65 5.67
CA GLN A 371 -2.20 21.81 6.72
C GLN A 371 -2.21 20.64 7.71
N GLU A 372 -2.10 19.39 7.24
CA GLU A 372 -2.07 18.20 8.11
C GLU A 372 -0.83 18.18 9.02
N GLU A 373 0.34 18.60 8.51
CA GLU A 373 1.56 18.74 9.32
C GLU A 373 1.41 19.85 10.38
N LEU A 374 0.77 20.97 10.03
CA LEU A 374 0.47 22.06 10.95
C LEU A 374 -0.48 21.61 12.07
N GLU A 375 -1.56 20.90 11.74
CA GLU A 375 -2.51 20.35 12.71
C GLU A 375 -1.84 19.38 13.70
N PHE A 376 -0.92 18.53 13.23
CA PHE A 376 -0.11 17.69 14.12
C PHE A 376 0.83 18.51 15.01
N CYS A 377 1.47 19.57 14.49
CA CYS A 377 2.33 20.44 15.29
C CYS A 377 1.54 21.17 16.39
N GLU A 378 0.38 21.73 16.05
CA GLU A 378 -0.49 22.43 17.00
C GLU A 378 -1.03 21.48 18.07
N LYS A 379 -1.49 20.29 17.69
CA LYS A 379 -1.94 19.27 18.65
C LYS A 379 -0.81 18.79 19.56
N LEU A 380 0.42 18.66 19.05
CA LEU A 380 1.61 18.35 19.86
C LEU A 380 1.92 19.48 20.86
N LEU A 381 1.86 20.74 20.43
CA LEU A 381 2.03 21.91 21.31
C LEU A 381 0.96 21.96 22.40
N GLN A 382 -0.31 21.76 22.03
CA GLN A 382 -1.42 21.75 22.98
C GLN A 382 -1.30 20.60 24.00
N THR A 383 -0.99 19.39 23.54
CA THR A 383 -0.92 18.19 24.41
C THR A 383 0.31 18.21 25.31
N CYS A 384 1.47 18.65 24.78
CA CYS A 384 2.74 18.56 25.49
C CYS A 384 3.12 19.85 26.22
N PHE A 385 2.80 21.04 25.71
CA PHE A 385 3.37 22.30 26.21
C PHE A 385 2.34 23.31 26.71
N SER A 386 1.04 23.02 26.60
CA SER A 386 0.05 23.71 27.43
C SER A 386 0.17 23.25 28.89
N SER A 387 0.40 24.19 29.79
CA SER A 387 0.01 24.02 31.19
C SER A 387 -1.51 23.84 31.26
N PRO A 388 -2.06 22.94 32.09
CA PRO A 388 -3.43 23.14 32.55
C PRO A 388 -3.48 24.54 33.19
N THR A 389 -4.52 25.33 32.87
CA THR A 389 -4.72 26.58 33.61
C THR A 389 -4.94 26.25 35.07
N ASP A 390 -4.33 27.05 35.94
CA ASP A 390 -4.37 26.92 37.39
C ASP A 390 -5.73 27.40 37.92
N ASP A 391 -6.78 26.63 37.61
CA ASP A 391 -8.20 26.93 37.87
C ASP A 391 -8.79 25.97 38.94
N SER A 392 -8.09 25.76 40.07
CA SER A 392 -8.58 25.12 41.30
C SER A 392 -7.40 24.83 42.26
N MET A 393 -7.21 25.45 43.43
CA MET A 393 -8.08 26.31 44.24
C MET A 393 -7.22 27.31 45.02
N ASP A 394 -7.55 28.60 44.94
CA ASP A 394 -7.13 29.60 45.92
C ASP A 394 -8.36 30.43 46.34
N ARG A 395 -9.19 29.85 47.22
CA ARG A 395 -10.18 30.48 48.14
C ARG A 395 -11.02 29.47 48.92
#